data_AF-A0A938T8C5-F1
#
_entry.id   AF-A0A938T8C5-F1
#
_cell.length_a   1.000
_cell.length_b   1.000
_cell.length_c   1.000
_cell.angle_alpha   90.00
_cell.angle_beta   90.00
_cell.angle_gamma   90.00
#
_symmetry.space_group_name_H-M   'P 1'
#
loop_
_entity.id
_entity.type
_entity.pdbx_description
1 polymer ?
#
loop_
_entity_poly.entity_id
_entity_poly.type
_entity_poly.pdbx_seq_one_letter_code
_entity_poly.pdbx_strand_id
1 'polypeptide(L)'
;MILLKKTLYLSLAVVTAAFLTIAFAAEKPGGDKKGKQSLEKGAGIPRHQILNINNITTWARSDGESNHSPGGDNGVYYPVGTGNVVYEDGIVFGSKLFLNAARTQAPSVQPIRVGGGTYLSNVGTKAGYVTGLGATAVAADVNAADVRYYRVRRDYASMTEGELRFDAQTSYELARLDQVTTTQIEAIRAQYELDWKEWPVAKGAPYIDRNNNGKYDPPPAFGPDFTVDSLISGNYDEPGVAGADLTTPADQVMWTVYNDLDRALSLRFEGSNPTGLEIQVTTFGYKRTDALGNVYFKRLRITNKGGVDIGAGQIGAFYIDSMYVCQWSDIDLGDAFDDLAGCDTTLSMAFIYNALPVDGTFVRYGLPPPCSGYDFLAGPLIPGAPTDSAVVDFKRVFGKKNLPMTGFSYFSAGSPYSDPPFNNYETGAGRWWKMLRGFAPLGTITEADKPYNYPPAVGPSKFPLSGDPVT
;
A
#
# COMPACT_ATOMS: atom_id res chain seq x y z
N MET A 1 44.90 -80.73 11.34
CA MET A 1 44.75 -80.48 12.79
C MET A 1 43.36 -79.87 13.01
N ILE A 2 42.41 -80.70 13.48
CA ILE A 2 41.22 -80.44 14.33
C ILE A 2 40.56 -79.04 14.23
N LEU A 3 39.37 -78.84 13.63
CA LEU A 3 37.98 -79.01 14.12
C LEU A 3 37.42 -77.84 15.01
N LEU A 4 36.18 -77.39 14.70
CA LEU A 4 35.13 -76.73 15.55
C LEU A 4 35.30 -75.23 15.93
N LYS A 5 34.28 -74.34 16.10
CA LYS A 5 32.80 -74.37 16.08
C LYS A 5 32.22 -72.93 16.24
N LYS A 6 31.20 -72.57 15.44
CA LYS A 6 29.84 -72.06 15.81
C LYS A 6 29.59 -70.69 16.53
N THR A 7 28.78 -69.84 15.85
CA THR A 7 27.53 -69.07 16.24
C THR A 7 27.49 -68.29 17.59
N LEU A 8 26.86 -67.11 17.80
CA LEU A 8 25.55 -66.56 17.38
C LEU A 8 25.42 -65.07 17.82
N TYR A 9 24.54 -64.31 17.15
CA TYR A 9 23.97 -62.97 17.37
C TYR A 9 23.80 -62.41 18.81
N LEU A 10 23.96 -61.09 18.99
CA LEU A 10 22.87 -60.21 19.51
C LEU A 10 23.13 -58.71 19.26
N SER A 11 22.04 -58.04 18.93
CA SER A 11 21.75 -56.63 18.65
C SER A 11 22.16 -55.59 19.71
N LEU A 12 22.60 -54.40 19.26
CA LEU A 12 22.08 -53.12 19.77
C LEU A 12 22.34 -51.97 18.79
N ALA A 13 21.25 -51.37 18.29
CA ALA A 13 21.26 -50.15 17.52
C ALA A 13 21.49 -48.95 18.45
N VAL A 14 22.43 -48.07 18.11
CA VAL A 14 22.45 -46.68 18.58
C VAL A 14 22.74 -45.78 17.38
N VAL A 15 21.77 -44.92 17.13
CA VAL A 15 21.69 -43.90 16.10
C VAL A 15 22.63 -42.75 16.45
N THR A 16 23.47 -42.35 15.50
CA THR A 16 24.09 -41.01 15.50
C THR A 16 23.90 -40.42 14.11
N ALA A 17 22.88 -39.57 13.99
CA ALA A 17 22.63 -38.75 12.82
C ALA A 17 23.56 -37.52 12.88
N ALA A 18 24.57 -37.48 12.01
CA ALA A 18 25.35 -36.27 11.76
C ALA A 18 24.78 -35.58 10.51
N PHE A 19 24.28 -34.37 10.73
CA PHE A 19 23.77 -33.43 9.73
C PHE A 19 24.87 -33.01 8.76
N LEU A 20 24.64 -33.22 7.46
CA LEU A 20 25.30 -32.47 6.39
C LEU A 20 24.33 -32.34 5.22
N THR A 21 23.52 -31.29 5.23
CA THR A 21 22.79 -30.83 4.04
C THR A 21 23.37 -29.50 3.61
N ILE A 22 24.18 -29.56 2.56
CA ILE A 22 24.62 -28.40 1.79
C ILE A 22 23.39 -27.89 1.04
N ALA A 23 22.85 -26.76 1.45
CA ALA A 23 21.76 -26.09 0.75
C ALA A 23 22.37 -25.26 -0.39
N PHE A 24 22.38 -25.81 -1.60
CA PHE A 24 22.40 -25.01 -2.81
C PHE A 24 20.95 -24.59 -3.08
N ALA A 25 20.64 -23.31 -2.82
CA ALA A 25 19.43 -22.68 -3.31
C ALA A 25 19.59 -22.45 -4.82
N ALA A 26 19.00 -23.35 -5.62
CA ALA A 26 18.67 -23.06 -6.99
C ALA A 26 17.20 -22.61 -7.02
N GLU A 27 16.99 -21.34 -7.34
CA GLU A 27 15.68 -20.82 -7.76
C GLU A 27 15.11 -21.72 -8.86
N LYS A 28 13.83 -22.08 -8.71
CA LYS A 28 13.03 -22.61 -9.82
C LYS A 28 12.00 -21.56 -10.21
N PRO A 29 12.01 -21.08 -11.47
CA PRO A 29 10.92 -20.28 -12.00
C PRO A 29 9.73 -21.19 -12.35
N GLY A 30 8.52 -20.68 -12.13
CA GLY A 30 7.28 -21.15 -12.78
C GLY A 30 6.73 -22.50 -12.31
N GLY A 31 5.60 -22.46 -11.60
CA GLY A 31 4.78 -23.64 -11.35
C GLY A 31 3.32 -23.24 -11.11
N ASP A 32 2.53 -23.27 -12.18
CA ASP A 32 1.10 -23.02 -12.22
C ASP A 32 0.35 -23.62 -11.03
N LYS A 33 -0.11 -22.75 -10.13
CA LYS A 33 -1.28 -22.98 -9.28
C LYS A 33 -2.20 -21.76 -9.37
N LYS A 34 -2.69 -21.45 -10.57
CA LYS A 34 -3.86 -20.59 -10.75
C LYS A 34 -5.10 -21.34 -10.22
N GLY A 35 -5.25 -21.37 -8.90
CA GLY A 35 -6.53 -21.63 -8.28
C GLY A 35 -7.48 -20.53 -8.70
N LYS A 36 -8.67 -20.87 -9.21
CA LYS A 36 -9.73 -19.90 -9.49
C LYS A 36 -10.19 -19.27 -8.19
N GLN A 37 -9.50 -18.22 -7.73
CA GLN A 37 -10.00 -17.38 -6.66
C GLN A 37 -10.81 -16.26 -7.31
N SER A 38 -12.10 -16.52 -7.53
CA SER A 38 -13.06 -15.43 -7.69
C SER A 38 -13.02 -14.54 -6.45
N LEU A 39 -13.51 -13.30 -6.56
CA LEU A 39 -13.86 -12.44 -5.42
C LEU A 39 -14.32 -13.31 -4.24
N GLU A 40 -13.58 -13.29 -3.13
CA GLU A 40 -13.92 -14.07 -1.94
C GLU A 40 -15.38 -13.81 -1.57
N LYS A 41 -16.11 -14.81 -1.05
CA LYS A 41 -17.50 -14.63 -0.59
C LYS A 41 -17.57 -14.82 0.92
N GLY A 42 -18.19 -13.87 1.63
CA GLY A 42 -18.24 -13.83 3.09
C GLY A 42 -18.46 -12.42 3.64
N ALA A 43 -18.59 -12.29 4.95
CA ALA A 43 -18.61 -10.98 5.61
C ALA A 43 -17.18 -10.38 5.63
N GLY A 44 -17.07 -9.06 5.45
CA GLY A 44 -15.77 -8.37 5.30
C GLY A 44 -15.18 -8.41 3.88
N ILE A 45 -16.06 -8.47 2.86
CA ILE A 45 -15.73 -8.54 1.43
C ILE A 45 -16.46 -7.43 0.68
N PRO A 46 -15.86 -6.88 -0.40
CA PRO A 46 -14.61 -7.31 -1.00
C PRO A 46 -13.36 -6.82 -0.25
N ARG A 47 -12.36 -7.70 -0.16
CA ARG A 47 -11.04 -7.36 0.39
C ARG A 47 -10.15 -6.69 -0.63
N HIS A 48 -10.25 -7.11 -1.89
CA HIS A 48 -9.53 -6.52 -3.02
C HIS A 48 -10.48 -5.66 -3.85
N GLN A 49 -10.01 -4.50 -4.27
CA GLN A 49 -10.69 -3.63 -5.22
C GLN A 49 -9.70 -3.11 -6.26
N ILE A 50 -10.25 -2.62 -7.36
CA ILE A 50 -9.48 -1.99 -8.43
C ILE A 50 -9.94 -0.55 -8.65
N LEU A 51 -8.97 0.33 -8.91
CA LEU A 51 -9.21 1.57 -9.64
C LEU A 51 -8.90 1.30 -11.10
N ASN A 52 -9.86 1.62 -11.96
CA ASN A 52 -9.88 1.24 -13.37
C ASN A 52 -10.71 2.25 -14.19
N ILE A 53 -10.62 3.53 -13.82
CA ILE A 53 -11.43 4.62 -14.38
C ILE A 53 -10.74 5.38 -15.52
N ASN A 54 -9.43 5.24 -15.62
CA ASN A 54 -8.59 5.95 -16.58
C ASN A 54 -7.60 4.97 -17.23
N ASN A 55 -6.47 5.46 -17.74
CA ASN A 55 -5.51 4.64 -18.46
C ASN A 55 -4.62 3.78 -17.54
N ILE A 56 -4.91 3.76 -16.23
CA ILE A 56 -4.21 2.94 -15.23
C ILE A 56 -5.21 1.98 -14.59
N THR A 57 -4.81 0.71 -14.49
CA THR A 57 -5.43 -0.24 -13.56
C THR A 57 -4.52 -0.38 -12.35
N THR A 58 -5.05 -0.23 -11.14
CA THR A 58 -4.32 -0.50 -9.88
C THR A 58 -5.18 -1.32 -8.92
N TRP A 59 -4.58 -2.32 -8.29
CA TRP A 59 -5.18 -3.13 -7.24
C TRP A 59 -4.91 -2.57 -5.84
N ALA A 60 -5.84 -2.79 -4.92
CA ALA A 60 -5.62 -2.47 -3.51
C ALA A 60 -6.39 -3.44 -2.60
N ARG A 61 -5.82 -3.71 -1.42
CA ARG A 61 -6.41 -4.61 -0.42
C ARG A 61 -6.76 -3.90 0.88
N SER A 62 -7.80 -4.40 1.55
CA SER A 62 -8.42 -3.75 2.70
C SER A 62 -7.52 -3.60 3.93
N ASP A 63 -6.44 -4.37 4.02
CA ASP A 63 -5.47 -4.39 5.12
C ASP A 63 -4.23 -3.51 4.87
N GLY A 64 -4.14 -2.84 3.72
CA GLY A 64 -3.08 -1.89 3.39
C GLY A 64 -2.02 -2.39 2.42
N GLU A 65 -2.09 -3.66 2.00
CA GLU A 65 -1.39 -4.12 0.80
C GLU A 65 -1.97 -3.40 -0.43
N SER A 66 -1.10 -3.03 -1.36
CA SER A 66 -1.54 -2.44 -2.61
C SER A 66 -0.70 -2.91 -3.79
N ASN A 67 -1.25 -2.69 -4.98
CA ASN A 67 -0.65 -3.07 -6.24
C ASN A 67 -0.24 -4.54 -6.33
N HIS A 68 -0.98 -5.48 -5.73
CA HIS A 68 -0.87 -6.92 -6.02
C HIS A 68 -2.26 -7.48 -6.31
N SER A 69 -2.37 -8.32 -7.34
CA SER A 69 -3.66 -8.90 -7.73
C SER A 69 -4.01 -10.12 -6.86
N PRO A 70 -5.31 -10.46 -6.70
CA PRO A 70 -5.72 -11.63 -5.90
C PRO A 70 -5.09 -12.95 -6.36
N GLY A 71 -4.83 -13.08 -7.66
CA GLY A 71 -4.21 -14.26 -8.27
C GLY A 71 -2.69 -14.31 -8.13
N GLY A 72 -2.07 -13.30 -7.53
CA GLY A 72 -0.64 -13.22 -7.29
C GLY A 72 0.19 -12.65 -8.44
N ASP A 73 -0.47 -11.95 -9.37
CA ASP A 73 0.15 -11.23 -10.50
C ASP A 73 0.37 -9.74 -10.14
N ASN A 74 1.06 -9.03 -11.03
CA ASN A 74 1.32 -7.59 -10.97
C ASN A 74 0.05 -6.79 -10.66
N GLY A 75 0.17 -5.71 -9.89
CA GLY A 75 -1.00 -4.91 -9.56
C GLY A 75 -1.12 -3.55 -10.18
N VAL A 76 -0.16 -3.06 -10.98
CA VAL A 76 -0.37 -1.87 -11.83
C VAL A 76 -0.10 -2.16 -13.29
N TYR A 77 -1.05 -1.78 -14.15
CA TYR A 77 -0.93 -1.87 -15.60
C TYR A 77 -1.11 -0.49 -16.24
N TYR A 78 -0.22 -0.17 -17.18
CA TYR A 78 -0.26 1.08 -17.94
C TYR A 78 0.46 0.93 -19.30
N PRO A 79 -0.14 1.42 -20.40
CA PRO A 79 -1.55 1.74 -20.56
C PRO A 79 -2.45 0.56 -20.19
N VAL A 80 -3.68 0.84 -19.80
CA VAL A 80 -4.65 -0.18 -19.41
C VAL A 80 -4.78 -1.26 -20.51
N GLY A 81 -4.71 -2.54 -20.10
CA GLY A 81 -4.76 -3.69 -21.02
C GLY A 81 -3.45 -3.99 -21.77
N THR A 82 -2.33 -3.36 -21.40
CA THR A 82 -1.01 -3.60 -22.00
C THR A 82 -0.02 -4.23 -21.01
N GLY A 83 1.08 -3.56 -20.66
CA GLY A 83 2.13 -4.05 -19.76
C GLY A 83 1.96 -3.61 -18.30
N ASN A 84 2.59 -4.36 -17.41
CA ASN A 84 2.76 -4.05 -16.00
C ASN A 84 3.80 -2.93 -15.78
N VAL A 85 3.64 -2.18 -14.70
CA VAL A 85 4.61 -1.13 -14.27
C VAL A 85 5.02 -1.24 -12.80
N VAL A 86 4.23 -1.92 -11.96
CA VAL A 86 4.52 -2.17 -10.55
C VAL A 86 4.00 -3.55 -10.19
N TYR A 87 4.86 -4.37 -9.59
CA TYR A 87 4.49 -5.72 -9.14
C TYR A 87 3.66 -5.68 -7.86
N GLU A 88 4.13 -4.92 -6.87
CA GLU A 88 3.53 -4.76 -5.54
C GLU A 88 4.00 -3.46 -4.88
N ASP A 89 3.17 -2.84 -4.04
CA ASP A 89 3.56 -1.64 -3.31
C ASP A 89 2.89 -1.56 -1.93
N GLY A 90 3.37 -0.67 -1.08
CA GLY A 90 2.88 -0.61 0.29
C GLY A 90 3.33 0.62 1.06
N ILE A 91 2.69 0.87 2.19
CA ILE A 91 3.08 1.93 3.10
C ILE A 91 3.89 1.34 4.23
N VAL A 92 5.08 1.89 4.45
CA VAL A 92 5.93 1.58 5.61
C VAL A 92 6.09 2.83 6.45
N PHE A 93 6.00 2.69 7.77
CA PHE A 93 6.15 3.80 8.70
C PHE A 93 7.03 3.44 9.88
N GLY A 94 7.65 4.46 10.46
CA GLY A 94 8.51 4.34 11.63
C GLY A 94 8.24 5.47 12.60
N SER A 95 8.15 5.14 13.89
CA SER A 95 7.77 6.06 14.96
C SER A 95 8.74 6.02 16.13
N LYS A 96 9.16 7.18 16.61
CA LYS A 96 9.93 7.33 17.85
C LYS A 96 9.00 7.69 19.01
N LEU A 97 9.02 6.87 20.06
CA LEU A 97 7.97 6.81 21.06
C LEU A 97 8.42 7.26 22.45
N PHE A 98 7.49 7.86 23.19
CA PHE A 98 7.64 8.28 24.58
C PHE A 98 6.39 7.98 25.40
N LEU A 99 6.59 7.76 26.70
CA LEU A 99 5.54 7.47 27.68
C LEU A 99 4.85 8.74 28.21
N ASN A 100 5.46 9.91 28.01
CA ASN A 100 4.95 11.17 28.52
C ASN A 100 4.93 12.29 27.48
N ALA A 101 4.06 13.28 27.69
CA ALA A 101 3.91 14.42 26.79
C ALA A 101 5.19 15.27 26.65
N ALA A 102 6.00 15.30 27.71
CA ALA A 102 7.28 16.01 27.73
C ALA A 102 8.37 15.32 26.89
N ARG A 103 8.14 14.08 26.41
CA ARG A 103 9.08 13.28 25.61
C ARG A 103 10.44 13.10 26.29
N THR A 104 10.42 12.88 27.60
CA THR A 104 11.63 12.65 28.41
C THR A 104 11.79 11.20 28.84
N GLN A 105 10.71 10.41 28.76
CA GLN A 105 10.70 9.01 29.18
C GLN A 105 10.40 8.11 27.98
N ALA A 106 11.43 7.46 27.44
CA ALA A 106 11.26 6.44 26.40
C ALA A 106 10.73 5.12 27.03
N PRO A 107 9.96 4.31 26.29
CA PRO A 107 9.64 2.96 26.75
C PRO A 107 10.91 2.10 26.79
N SER A 108 10.97 1.16 27.74
CA SER A 108 12.11 0.26 27.91
C SER A 108 12.22 -0.79 26.80
N VAL A 109 11.11 -1.09 26.13
CA VAL A 109 11.04 -2.06 25.03
C VAL A 109 10.68 -1.31 23.76
N GLN A 110 11.56 -1.42 22.76
CA GLN A 110 11.37 -0.90 21.41
C GLN A 110 10.88 0.56 21.39
N PRO A 111 11.74 1.53 21.77
CA PRO A 111 11.43 2.96 21.72
C PRO A 111 11.27 3.49 20.29
N ILE A 112 11.68 2.70 19.30
CA ILE A 112 11.36 2.87 17.90
C ILE A 112 10.45 1.72 17.51
N ARG A 113 9.35 2.01 16.81
CA ARG A 113 8.48 0.98 16.23
C ARG A 113 8.33 1.23 14.74
N VAL A 114 8.44 0.16 13.96
CA VAL A 114 8.24 0.14 12.50
C VAL A 114 7.03 -0.75 12.20
N GLY A 115 6.19 -0.31 11.28
CA GLY A 115 5.02 -1.06 10.83
C GLY A 115 4.70 -0.74 9.38
N GLY A 116 3.63 -1.35 8.87
CA GLY A 116 3.24 -1.23 7.47
C GLY A 116 3.22 -2.58 6.77
N GLY A 117 3.42 -2.57 5.46
CA GLY A 117 3.49 -3.77 4.64
C GLY A 117 4.36 -3.57 3.41
N THR A 118 4.96 -4.65 2.95
CA THR A 118 5.63 -4.73 1.65
C THR A 118 5.00 -5.82 0.81
N TYR A 119 5.70 -6.93 0.60
CA TYR A 119 5.24 -8.07 -0.18
C TYR A 119 3.97 -8.71 0.40
N LEU A 120 3.25 -9.49 -0.42
CA LEU A 120 2.03 -10.22 -0.04
C LEU A 120 2.24 -11.08 1.21
N SER A 121 3.46 -11.63 1.32
CA SER A 121 3.89 -12.45 2.44
C SER A 121 4.37 -11.66 3.66
N ASN A 122 4.23 -10.34 3.67
CA ASN A 122 4.77 -9.46 4.70
C ASN A 122 3.96 -8.18 4.94
N VAL A 123 2.71 -8.34 5.38
CA VAL A 123 1.83 -7.25 5.81
C VAL A 123 1.67 -7.28 7.34
N GLY A 124 2.07 -6.19 8.00
CA GLY A 124 2.04 -6.02 9.47
C GLY A 124 0.78 -5.38 10.02
N THR A 125 -0.18 -5.08 9.15
CA THR A 125 -1.46 -4.44 9.45
C THR A 125 -2.63 -5.39 9.20
N LYS A 126 -3.81 -5.05 9.74
CA LYS A 126 -5.07 -5.76 9.46
C LYS A 126 -6.17 -4.79 9.07
N ALA A 127 -7.11 -5.25 8.25
CA ALA A 127 -8.28 -4.47 7.89
C ALA A 127 -9.15 -4.14 9.11
N GLY A 128 -9.80 -2.98 9.06
CA GLY A 128 -10.73 -2.50 10.07
C GLY A 128 -10.31 -1.20 10.74
N TYR A 129 -11.33 -0.45 11.15
CA TYR A 129 -11.20 0.75 11.96
C TYR A 129 -10.90 0.42 13.42
N VAL A 130 -10.49 1.43 14.19
CA VAL A 130 -10.24 1.33 15.63
C VAL A 130 -11.26 2.20 16.37
N THR A 131 -12.07 1.57 17.21
CA THR A 131 -12.98 2.27 18.13
C THR A 131 -12.21 2.70 19.38
N GLY A 132 -12.62 3.78 20.05
CA GLY A 132 -11.94 4.26 21.27
C GLY A 132 -10.60 4.96 21.04
N LEU A 133 -9.90 5.29 22.13
CA LEU A 133 -8.58 5.94 22.17
C LEU A 133 -7.79 5.51 23.41
N GLY A 134 -6.46 5.54 23.35
CA GLY A 134 -5.58 5.19 24.45
C GLY A 134 -5.83 3.75 24.91
N ALA A 135 -6.18 3.58 26.19
CA ALA A 135 -6.44 2.26 26.77
C ALA A 135 -7.73 1.59 26.26
N THR A 136 -8.67 2.36 25.71
CA THR A 136 -9.97 1.84 25.23
C THR A 136 -9.97 1.59 23.72
N ALA A 137 -8.83 1.78 23.05
CA ALA A 137 -8.73 1.56 21.62
C ALA A 137 -8.81 0.06 21.28
N VAL A 138 -9.78 -0.30 20.44
CA VAL A 138 -10.06 -1.69 20.04
C VAL A 138 -10.27 -1.76 18.53
N ALA A 139 -9.49 -2.61 17.87
CA ALA A 139 -9.64 -2.87 16.44
C ALA A 139 -10.93 -3.63 16.14
N ALA A 140 -11.60 -3.27 15.05
CA ALA A 140 -12.78 -3.95 14.56
C ALA A 140 -12.50 -5.42 14.20
N ASP A 141 -13.56 -6.23 14.17
CA ASP A 141 -13.52 -7.58 13.62
C ASP A 141 -13.30 -7.51 12.11
N VAL A 142 -12.26 -8.21 11.63
CA VAL A 142 -11.89 -8.27 10.22
C VAL A 142 -12.98 -8.91 9.35
N ASN A 143 -13.87 -9.69 9.95
CA ASN A 143 -14.98 -10.33 9.25
C ASN A 143 -16.29 -9.53 9.35
N ALA A 144 -16.29 -8.35 9.98
CA ALA A 144 -17.49 -7.52 10.00
C ALA A 144 -17.84 -7.05 8.58
N ALA A 145 -19.12 -7.04 8.22
CA ALA A 145 -19.57 -6.71 6.85
C ALA A 145 -19.18 -5.30 6.38
N ASP A 146 -18.92 -4.41 7.34
CA ASP A 146 -18.55 -3.01 7.19
C ASP A 146 -17.04 -2.76 7.34
N VAL A 147 -16.25 -3.85 7.36
CA VAL A 147 -14.79 -3.88 7.27
C VAL A 147 -14.42 -4.49 5.91
N ARG A 148 -14.46 -3.65 4.89
CA ARG A 148 -14.19 -4.00 3.48
C ARG A 148 -13.58 -2.82 2.74
N TYR A 149 -13.08 -3.05 1.53
CA TYR A 149 -12.64 -1.98 0.66
C TYR A 149 -13.83 -1.50 -0.18
N TYR A 150 -14.30 -0.29 0.13
CA TYR A 150 -15.41 0.34 -0.58
C TYR A 150 -14.93 0.91 -1.91
N ARG A 151 -15.74 0.77 -2.97
CA ARG A 151 -15.43 1.34 -4.28
C ARG A 151 -16.69 1.99 -4.89
N VAL A 152 -16.64 3.29 -5.12
CA VAL A 152 -17.72 4.05 -5.74
C VAL A 152 -17.30 4.64 -7.09
N ARG A 153 -18.27 4.74 -7.99
CA ARG A 153 -18.22 5.56 -9.20
C ARG A 153 -19.44 6.47 -9.21
N ARG A 154 -19.25 7.74 -9.54
CA ARG A 154 -20.37 8.69 -9.62
C ARG A 154 -21.37 8.37 -10.73
N ASP A 155 -20.91 7.72 -11.79
CA ASP A 155 -21.70 7.30 -12.94
C ASP A 155 -22.18 5.84 -12.87
N TYR A 156 -22.10 5.17 -11.71
CA TYR A 156 -22.31 3.72 -11.62
C TYR A 156 -23.66 3.24 -12.19
N ALA A 157 -24.71 4.05 -12.04
CA ALA A 157 -26.05 3.75 -12.55
C ALA A 157 -26.14 3.81 -14.09
N SER A 158 -25.29 4.62 -14.72
CA SER A 158 -25.26 4.87 -16.17
C SER A 158 -24.05 4.26 -16.88
N MET A 159 -23.22 3.48 -16.18
CA MET A 159 -22.08 2.77 -16.80
C MET A 159 -22.55 1.93 -17.99
N THR A 160 -21.80 2.04 -19.09
CA THR A 160 -22.03 1.21 -20.27
C THR A 160 -21.75 -0.25 -19.97
N GLU A 161 -22.35 -1.16 -20.75
CA GLU A 161 -22.05 -2.59 -20.62
C GLU A 161 -20.56 -2.88 -20.85
N GLY A 162 -19.91 -2.14 -21.76
CA GLY A 162 -18.47 -2.26 -22.02
C GLY A 162 -17.61 -1.92 -20.79
N GLU A 163 -17.92 -0.84 -20.08
CA GLU A 163 -17.21 -0.47 -18.84
C GLU A 163 -17.40 -1.49 -17.74
N LEU A 164 -18.64 -1.97 -17.53
CA LEU A 164 -18.91 -3.01 -16.53
C LEU A 164 -18.24 -4.34 -16.88
N ARG A 165 -18.22 -4.68 -18.18
CA ARG A 165 -17.55 -5.88 -18.68
C ARG A 165 -16.04 -5.78 -18.47
N PHE A 166 -15.45 -4.61 -18.69
CA PHE A 166 -14.03 -4.37 -18.45
C PHE A 166 -13.69 -4.44 -16.95
N ASP A 167 -14.47 -3.78 -16.08
CA ASP A 167 -14.30 -3.90 -14.63
C ASP A 167 -14.48 -5.34 -14.15
N ALA A 168 -15.43 -6.09 -14.69
CA ALA A 168 -15.62 -7.50 -14.38
C ALA A 168 -14.45 -8.36 -14.88
N GLN A 169 -13.94 -8.11 -16.08
CA GLN A 169 -12.77 -8.83 -16.58
C GLN A 169 -11.59 -8.70 -15.59
N THR A 170 -11.26 -7.47 -15.19
CA THR A 170 -10.16 -7.21 -14.28
C THR A 170 -10.45 -7.78 -12.89
N SER A 171 -11.64 -7.50 -12.32
CA SER A 171 -11.99 -7.93 -10.95
C SER A 171 -12.04 -9.45 -10.78
N TYR A 172 -12.23 -10.21 -11.87
CA TYR A 172 -12.23 -11.68 -11.89
C TYR A 172 -10.97 -12.26 -12.57
N GLU A 173 -9.97 -11.43 -12.88
CA GLU A 173 -8.68 -11.82 -13.47
C GLU A 173 -8.84 -12.68 -14.73
N LEU A 174 -9.78 -12.30 -15.59
CA LEU A 174 -10.07 -13.00 -16.83
C LEU A 174 -9.13 -12.52 -17.94
N ALA A 175 -8.56 -13.49 -18.68
CA ALA A 175 -7.60 -13.19 -19.75
C ALA A 175 -8.22 -12.40 -20.91
N ARG A 176 -9.54 -12.51 -21.12
CA ARG A 176 -10.24 -11.88 -22.24
C ARG A 176 -11.65 -11.42 -21.86
N LEU A 177 -12.10 -10.33 -22.48
CA LEU A 177 -13.44 -9.77 -22.29
C LEU A 177 -14.59 -10.72 -22.65
N ASP A 178 -14.38 -11.64 -23.59
CA ASP A 178 -15.37 -12.64 -24.01
C ASP A 178 -15.64 -13.72 -22.95
N GLN A 179 -14.78 -13.83 -21.94
CA GLN A 179 -14.96 -14.76 -20.81
C GLN A 179 -15.89 -14.20 -19.74
N VAL A 180 -16.20 -12.91 -19.78
CA VAL A 180 -17.04 -12.24 -18.78
C VAL A 180 -18.51 -12.65 -18.95
N THR A 181 -19.06 -13.22 -17.89
CA THR A 181 -20.46 -13.64 -17.83
C THR A 181 -21.38 -12.49 -17.41
N THR A 182 -22.67 -12.57 -17.77
CA THR A 182 -23.70 -11.61 -17.33
C THR A 182 -23.78 -11.52 -15.81
N THR A 183 -23.66 -12.65 -15.10
CA THR A 183 -23.67 -12.69 -13.63
C THR A 183 -22.50 -11.91 -13.02
N GLN A 184 -21.32 -11.91 -13.64
CA GLN A 184 -20.18 -11.11 -13.17
C GLN A 184 -20.41 -9.61 -13.40
N ILE A 185 -20.99 -9.23 -14.53
CA ILE A 185 -21.39 -7.84 -14.82
C ILE A 185 -22.42 -7.34 -13.79
N GLU A 186 -23.44 -8.15 -13.50
CA GLU A 186 -24.46 -7.86 -12.50
C GLU A 186 -23.87 -7.75 -11.09
N ALA A 187 -22.90 -8.61 -10.74
CA ALA A 187 -22.21 -8.55 -9.45
C ALA A 187 -21.39 -7.25 -9.29
N ILE A 188 -20.69 -6.80 -10.33
CA ILE A 188 -19.98 -5.51 -10.31
C ILE A 188 -20.95 -4.35 -10.14
N ARG A 189 -22.05 -4.35 -10.90
CA ARG A 189 -23.09 -3.31 -10.78
C ARG A 189 -23.68 -3.27 -9.36
N ALA A 190 -24.04 -4.43 -8.82
CA ALA A 190 -24.60 -4.54 -7.47
C ALA A 190 -23.59 -4.09 -6.40
N GLN A 191 -22.30 -4.39 -6.57
CA GLN A 191 -21.26 -3.97 -5.63
C GLN A 191 -21.10 -2.44 -5.62
N TYR A 192 -21.11 -1.78 -6.78
CA TYR A 192 -21.08 -0.31 -6.85
C TYR A 192 -22.29 0.32 -6.17
N GLU A 193 -23.49 -0.24 -6.41
CA GLU A 193 -24.72 0.25 -5.77
C GLU A 193 -24.68 0.06 -4.25
N LEU A 194 -24.16 -1.08 -3.78
CA LEU A 194 -24.00 -1.37 -2.35
C LEU A 194 -23.02 -0.39 -1.71
N ASP A 195 -21.85 -0.18 -2.29
CA ASP A 195 -20.82 0.71 -1.73
C ASP A 195 -21.24 2.18 -1.78
N TRP A 196 -22.04 2.59 -2.76
CA TRP A 196 -22.63 3.93 -2.79
C TRP A 196 -23.62 4.14 -1.64
N LYS A 197 -24.52 3.18 -1.40
CA LYS A 197 -25.54 3.25 -0.34
C LYS A 197 -24.94 3.14 1.06
N GLU A 198 -23.94 2.28 1.23
CA GLU A 198 -23.31 1.98 2.52
C GLU A 198 -22.02 2.77 2.74
N TRP A 199 -21.78 3.84 1.96
CA TRP A 199 -20.55 4.62 2.05
C TRP A 199 -20.32 5.15 3.48
N PRO A 200 -19.21 4.77 4.15
CA PRO A 200 -19.12 4.84 5.61
C PRO A 200 -18.60 6.20 6.09
N VAL A 201 -19.32 7.28 5.80
CA VAL A 201 -18.94 8.66 6.19
C VAL A 201 -18.69 8.80 7.69
N ALA A 202 -19.51 8.14 8.52
CA ALA A 202 -19.35 8.15 9.98
C ALA A 202 -18.00 7.59 10.47
N LYS A 203 -17.27 6.84 9.63
CA LYS A 203 -15.93 6.30 9.91
C LYS A 203 -14.80 7.12 9.27
N GLY A 204 -15.13 8.21 8.58
CA GLY A 204 -14.15 9.12 7.97
C GLY A 204 -14.01 9.00 6.45
N ALA A 205 -14.83 8.18 5.78
CA ALA A 205 -14.89 8.16 4.34
C ALA A 205 -15.29 9.55 3.80
N PRO A 206 -14.58 10.07 2.78
CA PRO A 206 -14.83 11.42 2.30
C PRO A 206 -16.15 11.49 1.53
N TYR A 207 -16.79 12.66 1.60
CA TYR A 207 -17.96 12.99 0.79
C TYR A 207 -17.84 14.46 0.35
N ILE A 208 -18.61 14.80 -0.67
CA ILE A 208 -18.72 16.16 -1.18
C ILE A 208 -19.95 16.80 -0.55
N ASP A 209 -19.73 17.72 0.39
CA ASP A 209 -20.78 18.54 1.01
C ASP A 209 -21.12 19.71 0.08
N ARG A 210 -22.11 19.53 -0.79
CA ARG A 210 -22.50 20.55 -1.78
C ARG A 210 -23.46 21.57 -1.20
N ASN A 211 -24.34 21.12 -0.32
CA ASN A 211 -25.29 22.00 0.36
C ASN A 211 -24.63 22.84 1.48
N ASN A 212 -23.36 22.54 1.80
CA ASN A 212 -22.49 23.26 2.74
C ASN A 212 -23.10 23.33 4.15
N ASN A 213 -23.72 22.24 4.60
CA ASN A 213 -24.34 22.16 5.92
C ASN A 213 -23.50 21.39 6.94
N GLY A 214 -22.34 20.86 6.54
CA GLY A 214 -21.37 20.18 7.40
C GLY A 214 -21.73 18.74 7.78
N LYS A 215 -22.78 18.16 7.19
CA LYS A 215 -23.18 16.76 7.36
C LYS A 215 -23.40 16.12 6.00
N TYR A 216 -23.24 14.81 5.94
CA TYR A 216 -23.57 14.07 4.73
C TYR A 216 -25.07 13.78 4.66
N ASP A 217 -25.73 14.34 3.65
CA ASP A 217 -27.11 14.04 3.31
C ASP A 217 -27.16 13.16 2.04
N PRO A 218 -27.42 11.84 2.16
CA PRO A 218 -27.40 10.93 1.02
C PRO A 218 -28.34 11.41 -0.11
N PRO A 219 -27.89 11.37 -1.38
CA PRO A 219 -28.72 11.79 -2.49
C PRO A 219 -29.88 10.80 -2.72
N PRO A 220 -30.96 11.22 -3.41
CA PRO A 220 -31.95 10.30 -3.94
C PRO A 220 -31.32 9.15 -4.72
N ALA A 221 -31.97 7.99 -4.73
CA ALA A 221 -31.52 6.87 -5.55
C ALA A 221 -31.56 7.25 -7.04
N PHE A 222 -30.54 6.84 -7.80
CA PHE A 222 -30.53 7.04 -9.25
C PHE A 222 -31.74 6.37 -9.92
N GLY A 223 -32.26 7.03 -10.94
CA GLY A 223 -33.42 6.59 -11.70
C GLY A 223 -33.65 7.48 -12.92
N PRO A 224 -34.77 7.29 -13.65
CA PRO A 224 -35.08 8.09 -14.83
C PRO A 224 -35.09 9.60 -14.57
N ASP A 225 -35.49 10.01 -13.36
CA ASP A 225 -35.65 11.41 -12.96
C ASP A 225 -34.47 11.95 -12.12
N PHE A 226 -33.52 11.09 -11.74
CA PHE A 226 -32.35 11.48 -10.95
C PHE A 226 -31.10 10.81 -11.51
N THR A 227 -30.22 11.60 -12.12
CA THR A 227 -29.00 11.15 -12.80
C THR A 227 -27.76 11.75 -12.16
N VAL A 228 -26.57 11.39 -12.65
CA VAL A 228 -25.31 11.98 -12.17
C VAL A 228 -25.28 13.52 -12.31
N ASP A 229 -25.97 14.07 -13.30
CA ASP A 229 -26.05 15.53 -13.52
C ASP A 229 -26.98 16.20 -12.49
N SER A 230 -27.94 15.47 -11.94
CA SER A 230 -28.84 15.93 -10.88
C SER A 230 -28.08 16.23 -9.59
N LEU A 231 -26.96 15.54 -9.32
CA LEU A 231 -26.15 15.76 -8.12
C LEU A 231 -25.60 17.19 -8.06
N ILE A 232 -25.02 17.66 -9.16
CA ILE A 232 -24.42 19.00 -9.24
C ILE A 232 -25.52 20.05 -9.37
N SER A 233 -26.46 19.87 -10.31
CA SER A 233 -27.51 20.87 -10.58
C SER A 233 -28.49 21.05 -9.41
N GLY A 234 -28.72 20.00 -8.63
CA GLY A 234 -29.58 20.00 -7.45
C GLY A 234 -28.85 20.24 -6.12
N ASN A 235 -27.54 20.44 -6.15
CA ASN A 235 -26.71 20.68 -4.96
C ASN A 235 -26.79 19.55 -3.90
N TYR A 236 -26.85 18.30 -4.38
CA TYR A 236 -26.87 17.12 -3.53
C TYR A 236 -25.46 16.67 -3.16
N ASP A 237 -25.30 16.20 -1.93
CA ASP A 237 -24.06 15.57 -1.50
C ASP A 237 -23.85 14.26 -2.24
N GLU A 238 -22.60 13.83 -2.35
CA GLU A 238 -22.29 12.50 -2.88
C GLU A 238 -21.06 11.88 -2.19
N PRO A 239 -20.98 10.54 -2.11
CA PRO A 239 -19.75 9.83 -1.82
C PRO A 239 -18.62 10.25 -2.76
N GLY A 240 -17.44 10.54 -2.23
CA GLY A 240 -16.26 10.79 -3.05
C GLY A 240 -15.43 11.97 -2.60
N VAL A 241 -14.60 12.48 -3.52
CA VAL A 241 -13.69 13.60 -3.28
C VAL A 241 -13.79 14.61 -4.41
N ALA A 242 -13.65 15.88 -4.06
CA ALA A 242 -13.48 16.97 -4.99
C ALA A 242 -12.41 17.94 -4.45
N GLY A 243 -11.82 18.73 -5.36
CA GLY A 243 -10.97 19.84 -4.98
C GLY A 243 -11.78 21.05 -4.50
N ALA A 244 -11.24 22.25 -4.71
CA ALA A 244 -11.95 23.49 -4.41
C ALA A 244 -13.19 23.69 -5.30
N ASP A 245 -13.16 23.15 -6.53
CA ASP A 245 -14.32 23.10 -7.41
C ASP A 245 -15.11 21.81 -7.17
N LEU A 246 -16.29 21.95 -6.55
CA LEU A 246 -17.18 20.83 -6.24
C LEU A 246 -17.95 20.32 -7.47
N THR A 247 -17.81 20.98 -8.62
CA THR A 247 -18.39 20.56 -9.90
C THR A 247 -17.46 19.62 -10.68
N THR A 248 -16.21 19.47 -10.23
CA THR A 248 -15.22 18.55 -10.81
C THR A 248 -14.81 17.47 -9.79
N PRO A 249 -15.73 16.57 -9.39
CA PRO A 249 -15.40 15.46 -8.49
C PRO A 249 -14.50 14.43 -9.19
N ALA A 250 -13.82 13.60 -8.40
CA ALA A 250 -13.21 12.37 -8.90
C ALA A 250 -14.29 11.40 -9.41
N ASP A 251 -13.99 10.68 -10.49
CA ASP A 251 -14.97 9.81 -11.15
C ASP A 251 -15.05 8.42 -10.52
N GLN A 252 -13.96 7.95 -9.94
CA GLN A 252 -13.90 6.73 -9.13
C GLN A 252 -13.13 6.99 -7.84
N VAL A 253 -13.67 6.50 -6.72
CA VAL A 253 -13.06 6.62 -5.39
C VAL A 253 -13.15 5.28 -4.69
N MET A 254 -12.03 4.84 -4.13
CA MET A 254 -11.94 3.69 -3.24
C MET A 254 -11.57 4.15 -1.84
N TRP A 255 -12.10 3.47 -0.82
CA TRP A 255 -11.81 3.79 0.58
C TRP A 255 -11.75 2.55 1.46
N THR A 256 -10.75 2.48 2.34
CA THR A 256 -10.63 1.46 3.38
C THR A 256 -9.96 2.03 4.63
N VAL A 257 -10.07 1.29 5.74
CA VAL A 257 -9.33 1.53 6.98
C VAL A 257 -8.64 0.24 7.39
N TYR A 258 -7.39 0.36 7.81
CA TYR A 258 -6.61 -0.71 8.44
C TYR A 258 -5.85 -0.17 9.64
N ASN A 259 -5.29 -1.07 10.45
CA ASN A 259 -4.59 -0.71 11.68
C ASN A 259 -3.47 -1.69 12.00
N ASP A 260 -2.54 -1.26 12.84
CA ASP A 260 -1.40 -2.09 13.27
C ASP A 260 -1.62 -2.77 14.63
N LEU A 261 -2.82 -2.77 15.22
CA LEU A 261 -3.01 -3.24 16.60
C LEU A 261 -2.81 -4.76 16.79
N ASP A 262 -2.77 -5.54 15.70
CA ASP A 262 -2.44 -6.96 15.79
C ASP A 262 -0.93 -7.17 15.98
N ARG A 263 -0.57 -7.53 17.21
CA ARG A 263 0.84 -7.75 17.57
C ARG A 263 1.49 -8.87 16.77
N ALA A 264 0.78 -9.94 16.43
CA ALA A 264 1.37 -11.07 15.72
C ALA A 264 1.73 -10.66 14.28
N LEU A 265 0.85 -9.92 13.62
CA LEU A 265 1.12 -9.36 12.29
C LEU A 265 2.26 -8.34 12.32
N SER A 266 2.24 -7.40 13.28
CA SER A 266 3.31 -6.40 13.43
C SER A 266 4.68 -7.04 13.65
N LEU A 267 4.77 -8.07 14.50
CA LEU A 267 6.01 -8.80 14.74
C LEU A 267 6.48 -9.56 13.50
N ARG A 268 5.56 -10.17 12.73
CA ARG A 268 5.90 -10.86 11.49
C ARG A 268 6.56 -9.93 10.48
N PHE A 269 6.06 -8.69 10.35
CA PHE A 269 6.58 -7.71 9.40
C PHE A 269 8.09 -7.52 9.56
N GLU A 270 8.52 -7.00 10.71
CA GLU A 270 9.92 -6.59 10.94
C GLU A 270 10.38 -6.80 12.39
N GLY A 271 9.72 -7.68 13.15
CA GLY A 271 10.02 -7.94 14.57
C GLY A 271 9.65 -6.80 15.52
N SER A 272 8.94 -5.77 15.02
CA SER A 272 8.54 -4.61 15.79
C SER A 272 7.15 -4.79 16.41
N ASN A 273 6.98 -4.27 17.62
CA ASN A 273 5.69 -4.12 18.25
C ASN A 273 4.83 -3.09 17.51
N PRO A 274 3.50 -3.16 17.66
CA PRO A 274 2.57 -2.23 17.04
C PRO A 274 2.69 -0.83 17.62
N THR A 275 2.55 0.22 16.81
CA THR A 275 2.55 1.61 17.31
C THR A 275 1.18 2.02 17.88
N GLY A 276 0.09 1.43 17.38
CA GLY A 276 -1.28 1.77 17.78
C GLY A 276 -1.94 2.75 16.81
N LEU A 277 -1.67 2.59 15.51
CA LEU A 277 -2.12 3.47 14.44
C LEU A 277 -3.33 2.89 13.72
N GLU A 278 -4.29 3.76 13.43
CA GLU A 278 -5.30 3.56 12.39
C GLU A 278 -4.88 4.34 11.14
N ILE A 279 -5.01 3.72 9.97
CA ILE A 279 -4.69 4.30 8.68
C ILE A 279 -5.94 4.22 7.81
N GLN A 280 -6.45 5.37 7.39
CA GLN A 280 -7.52 5.49 6.41
C GLN A 280 -6.90 5.82 5.05
N VAL A 281 -7.26 5.04 4.02
CA VAL A 281 -6.75 5.22 2.66
C VAL A 281 -7.90 5.63 1.76
N THR A 282 -7.70 6.71 1.01
CA THR A 282 -8.58 7.13 -0.08
C THR A 282 -7.80 7.08 -1.38
N THR A 283 -8.20 6.24 -2.31
CA THR A 283 -7.59 6.13 -3.65
C THR A 283 -8.58 6.62 -4.69
N PHE A 284 -8.19 7.50 -5.60
CA PHE A 284 -9.14 8.09 -6.56
C PHE A 284 -8.50 8.47 -7.89
N GLY A 285 -9.33 8.56 -8.93
CA GLY A 285 -8.91 8.88 -10.29
C GLY A 285 -9.99 9.63 -11.07
N TYR A 286 -9.59 10.20 -12.20
CA TYR A 286 -10.45 10.99 -13.07
C TYR A 286 -10.55 10.35 -14.45
N LYS A 287 -11.77 10.30 -15.01
CA LYS A 287 -12.06 9.81 -16.36
C LYS A 287 -11.70 10.89 -17.38
N ARG A 288 -10.41 11.05 -17.65
CA ARG A 288 -9.85 12.09 -18.53
C ARG A 288 -8.88 11.50 -19.57
N THR A 289 -8.67 12.26 -20.65
CA THR A 289 -7.72 11.91 -21.74
C THR A 289 -6.46 12.78 -21.74
N ASP A 290 -6.38 13.77 -20.87
CA ASP A 290 -5.17 14.57 -20.65
C ASP A 290 -4.24 13.91 -19.62
N ALA A 291 -3.26 14.64 -19.08
CA ALA A 291 -2.28 14.11 -18.15
C ALA A 291 -2.92 13.42 -16.92
N LEU A 292 -4.08 13.88 -16.45
CA LEU A 292 -4.79 13.24 -15.32
C LEU A 292 -5.40 11.88 -15.69
N GLY A 293 -5.51 11.57 -16.98
CA GLY A 293 -5.86 10.24 -17.48
C GLY A 293 -4.78 9.18 -17.22
N ASN A 294 -3.55 9.61 -16.93
CA ASN A 294 -2.40 8.74 -16.68
C ASN A 294 -1.90 8.88 -15.22
N VAL A 295 -2.77 9.26 -14.28
CA VAL A 295 -2.44 9.44 -12.86
C VAL A 295 -3.60 8.93 -11.99
N TYR A 296 -3.29 8.31 -10.87
CA TYR A 296 -4.24 8.13 -9.77
C TYR A 296 -3.65 8.72 -8.48
N PHE A 297 -4.50 9.00 -7.52
CA PHE A 297 -4.13 9.67 -6.28
C PHE A 297 -4.40 8.76 -5.10
N LYS A 298 -3.52 8.82 -4.09
CA LYS A 298 -3.68 8.13 -2.81
C LYS A 298 -3.51 9.13 -1.67
N ARG A 299 -4.51 9.21 -0.78
CA ARG A 299 -4.46 10.00 0.46
C ARG A 299 -4.44 9.07 1.66
N LEU A 300 -3.46 9.27 2.54
CA LEU A 300 -3.36 8.59 3.82
C LEU A 300 -3.77 9.54 4.94
N ARG A 301 -4.67 9.10 5.83
CA ARG A 301 -4.90 9.72 7.14
C ARG A 301 -4.48 8.74 8.21
N ILE A 302 -3.45 9.12 8.96
CA ILE A 302 -2.89 8.27 10.02
C ILE A 302 -3.23 8.87 11.38
N THR A 303 -3.87 8.09 12.24
CA THR A 303 -4.30 8.50 13.57
C THR A 303 -3.65 7.63 14.62
N ASN A 304 -3.00 8.24 15.61
CA ASN A 304 -2.52 7.53 16.79
C ASN A 304 -3.70 7.24 17.73
N LYS A 305 -4.16 6.00 17.72
CA LYS A 305 -5.33 5.53 18.48
C LYS A 305 -4.93 4.92 19.81
N GLY A 306 -3.75 4.31 19.90
CA GLY A 306 -3.32 3.52 21.06
C GLY A 306 -3.76 2.07 20.97
N GLY A 307 -4.21 1.50 22.09
CA GLY A 307 -4.64 0.11 22.17
C GLY A 307 -3.48 -0.88 22.20
N VAL A 308 -2.27 -0.38 22.48
CA VAL A 308 -1.04 -1.17 22.48
C VAL A 308 -0.39 -1.19 23.86
N ASP A 309 0.43 -2.22 24.10
CA ASP A 309 1.23 -2.35 25.32
C ASP A 309 2.28 -1.22 25.40
N ILE A 310 2.13 -0.38 26.43
CA ILE A 310 3.03 0.72 26.77
C ILE A 310 4.03 0.37 27.88
N GLY A 311 4.06 -0.89 28.32
CA GLY A 311 4.94 -1.40 29.36
C GLY A 311 4.21 -1.64 30.68
N ALA A 312 4.82 -2.46 31.54
CA ALA A 312 4.30 -2.82 32.87
C ALA A 312 2.85 -3.37 32.85
N GLY A 313 2.45 -4.02 31.75
CA GLY A 313 1.10 -4.57 31.59
C GLY A 313 0.01 -3.53 31.33
N GLN A 314 0.38 -2.29 30.97
CA GLN A 314 -0.57 -1.23 30.67
C GLN A 314 -0.84 -1.13 29.17
N ILE A 315 -2.11 -0.94 28.81
CA ILE A 315 -2.54 -0.63 27.45
C ILE A 315 -2.78 0.87 27.35
N GLY A 316 -2.32 1.50 26.27
CA GLY A 316 -2.44 2.94 26.09
C GLY A 316 -2.02 3.43 24.71
N ALA A 317 -1.65 4.71 24.64
CA ALA A 317 -1.07 5.34 23.46
C ALA A 317 0.27 5.96 23.82
N PHE A 318 1.23 5.86 22.91
CA PHE A 318 2.50 6.57 23.04
C PHE A 318 2.38 8.02 22.59
N TYR A 319 3.22 8.88 23.15
CA TYR A 319 3.53 10.16 22.54
C TYR A 319 4.55 9.94 21.43
N ILE A 320 4.20 10.30 20.20
CA ILE A 320 5.09 10.18 19.04
C ILE A 320 5.87 11.49 18.92
N ASP A 321 7.19 11.39 18.96
CA ASP A 321 8.09 12.54 18.79
C ASP A 321 8.39 12.82 17.31
N SER A 322 8.73 11.74 16.59
CA SER A 322 9.07 11.76 15.17
C SER A 322 8.40 10.57 14.48
N MET A 323 7.86 10.81 13.30
CA MET A 323 7.29 9.77 12.44
C MET A 323 7.77 9.98 11.00
N TYR A 324 8.08 8.87 10.33
CA TYR A 324 8.46 8.84 8.92
C TYR A 324 7.56 7.85 8.19
N VAL A 325 7.18 8.18 6.96
CA VAL A 325 6.29 7.37 6.11
C VAL A 325 6.93 7.24 4.74
N CYS A 326 6.92 6.04 4.20
CA CYS A 326 7.45 5.71 2.88
C CYS A 326 6.39 4.99 2.06
N GLN A 327 6.34 5.34 0.78
CA GLN A 327 5.76 4.50 -0.25
C GLN A 327 6.85 3.52 -0.69
N TRP A 328 6.78 2.28 -0.23
CA TRP A 328 7.59 1.20 -0.77
C TRP A 328 6.95 0.70 -2.06
N SER A 329 7.77 0.24 -3.00
CA SER A 329 7.33 -0.35 -4.28
C SER A 329 8.35 -1.39 -4.71
N ASP A 330 7.87 -2.57 -5.06
CA ASP A 330 8.58 -3.52 -5.90
C ASP A 330 8.25 -3.23 -7.36
N ILE A 331 9.28 -3.00 -8.15
CA ILE A 331 9.17 -2.45 -9.49
C ILE A 331 9.31 -3.61 -10.46
N ASP A 332 8.29 -3.78 -11.32
CA ASP A 332 8.31 -4.67 -12.48
C ASP A 332 7.76 -3.86 -13.67
N LEU A 333 8.63 -3.16 -14.40
CA LEU A 333 8.29 -2.32 -15.54
C LEU A 333 8.44 -3.12 -16.84
N GLY A 334 7.44 -3.95 -17.11
CA GLY A 334 7.53 -4.95 -18.16
C GLY A 334 8.39 -6.11 -17.70
N ASP A 335 9.59 -6.27 -18.26
CA ASP A 335 10.58 -7.26 -17.87
C ASP A 335 11.41 -6.77 -16.66
N ALA A 336 11.19 -7.39 -15.50
CA ALA A 336 11.82 -7.01 -14.23
C ALA A 336 13.36 -6.99 -14.22
N PHE A 337 14.03 -7.61 -15.21
CA PHE A 337 15.49 -7.70 -15.24
C PHE A 337 16.19 -6.43 -15.71
N ASP A 338 15.48 -5.44 -16.26
CA ASP A 338 16.07 -4.21 -16.75
C ASP A 338 15.50 -2.93 -16.13
N ASP A 339 14.89 -3.05 -14.95
CA ASP A 339 14.31 -1.94 -14.21
C ASP A 339 15.34 -1.10 -13.45
N LEU A 340 15.23 0.22 -13.61
CA LEU A 340 16.02 1.21 -12.89
C LEU A 340 15.10 2.18 -12.15
N ALA A 341 15.61 2.71 -11.03
CA ALA A 341 14.92 3.69 -10.21
C ALA A 341 15.79 4.91 -9.94
N GLY A 342 15.17 6.06 -9.77
CA GLY A 342 15.82 7.33 -9.44
C GLY A 342 14.88 8.28 -8.73
N CYS A 343 15.37 9.47 -8.42
CA CYS A 343 14.54 10.52 -7.87
C CYS A 343 14.89 11.92 -8.39
N ASP A 344 13.88 12.78 -8.48
CA ASP A 344 14.04 14.20 -8.74
C ASP A 344 13.74 14.97 -7.47
N THR A 345 14.76 15.62 -6.92
CA THR A 345 14.66 16.37 -5.66
C THR A 345 13.99 17.74 -5.83
N THR A 346 13.92 18.26 -7.05
CA THR A 346 13.22 19.52 -7.38
C THR A 346 11.73 19.27 -7.51
N LEU A 347 11.36 18.16 -8.17
CA LEU A 347 9.96 17.74 -8.33
C LEU A 347 9.42 16.96 -7.13
N SER A 348 10.29 16.53 -6.20
CA SER A 348 9.92 15.68 -5.06
C SER A 348 9.35 14.32 -5.45
N MET A 349 9.86 13.77 -6.56
CA MET A 349 9.33 12.58 -7.21
C MET A 349 10.36 11.44 -7.18
N ALA A 350 9.88 10.22 -6.90
CA ALA A 350 10.60 8.99 -7.21
C ALA A 350 10.09 8.45 -8.55
N PHE A 351 10.98 7.96 -9.41
CA PHE A 351 10.60 7.49 -10.74
C PHE A 351 11.31 6.19 -11.12
N ILE A 352 10.70 5.46 -12.04
CA ILE A 352 11.17 4.18 -12.60
C ILE A 352 11.25 4.25 -14.12
N TYR A 353 12.20 3.53 -14.70
CA TYR A 353 12.47 3.50 -16.13
C TYR A 353 13.27 2.24 -16.51
N ASN A 354 13.16 1.76 -17.75
CA ASN A 354 13.99 0.64 -18.22
C ASN A 354 15.40 1.10 -18.57
N ALA A 355 16.37 0.20 -18.38
CA ALA A 355 17.74 0.35 -18.84
C ALA A 355 17.86 0.25 -20.37
N LEU A 356 16.87 -0.34 -21.05
CA LEU A 356 16.83 -0.52 -22.49
C LEU A 356 15.69 0.27 -23.14
N PRO A 357 15.86 0.72 -24.40
CA PRO A 357 14.81 1.43 -25.13
C PRO A 357 13.65 0.52 -25.57
N VAL A 358 13.80 -0.80 -25.47
CA VAL A 358 12.80 -1.79 -25.88
C VAL A 358 12.65 -2.83 -24.78
N ASP A 359 11.43 -2.95 -24.29
CA ASP A 359 11.04 -3.93 -23.29
C ASP A 359 10.26 -5.12 -23.93
N GLY A 360 10.49 -6.32 -23.41
CA GLY A 360 9.94 -7.57 -23.95
C GLY A 360 8.42 -7.73 -23.81
N THR A 361 7.81 -7.01 -22.87
CA THR A 361 6.37 -6.94 -22.66
C THR A 361 5.75 -5.86 -23.53
N PHE A 362 6.27 -4.63 -23.50
CA PHE A 362 5.71 -3.49 -24.24
C PHE A 362 5.84 -3.62 -25.77
N VAL A 363 6.91 -4.25 -26.27
CA VAL A 363 7.12 -4.46 -27.72
C VAL A 363 5.99 -5.26 -28.37
N ARG A 364 5.31 -6.14 -27.61
CA ARG A 364 4.18 -6.96 -28.10
C ARG A 364 2.96 -6.13 -28.44
N TYR A 365 2.89 -4.92 -27.89
CA TYR A 365 1.84 -3.93 -28.13
C TYR A 365 2.29 -2.82 -29.10
N GLY A 366 3.52 -2.89 -29.61
CA GLY A 366 4.10 -1.82 -30.43
C GLY A 366 4.32 -0.53 -29.64
N LEU A 367 4.52 -0.63 -28.32
CA LEU A 367 4.72 0.50 -27.42
C LEU A 367 6.17 0.55 -26.93
N PRO A 368 6.74 1.75 -26.70
CA PRO A 368 7.95 1.88 -25.91
C PRO A 368 7.65 1.60 -24.42
N PRO A 369 8.66 1.20 -23.62
CA PRO A 369 8.50 1.15 -22.17
C PRO A 369 8.13 2.54 -21.63
N PRO A 370 7.12 2.66 -20.75
CA PRO A 370 6.78 3.91 -20.12
C PRO A 370 7.76 4.23 -18.99
N CYS A 371 7.68 5.45 -18.44
CA CYS A 371 8.17 5.73 -17.09
C CYS A 371 6.98 5.86 -16.15
N SER A 372 7.18 5.53 -14.88
CA SER A 372 6.19 5.71 -13.82
C SER A 372 6.85 6.30 -12.58
N GLY A 373 6.07 6.73 -11.60
CA GLY A 373 6.63 7.27 -10.37
C GLY A 373 5.60 7.68 -9.33
N TYR A 374 6.12 8.06 -8.16
CA TYR A 374 5.35 8.52 -7.02
C TYR A 374 5.78 9.95 -6.64
N ASP A 375 4.80 10.80 -6.35
CA ASP A 375 5.00 12.18 -5.90
C ASP A 375 4.19 12.46 -4.63
N PHE A 376 4.78 13.19 -3.70
CA PHE A 376 4.11 13.69 -2.50
C PHE A 376 3.53 15.09 -2.74
N LEU A 377 2.29 15.13 -3.24
CA LEU A 377 1.58 16.38 -3.48
C LEU A 377 1.21 17.16 -2.21
N ALA A 378 1.03 16.46 -1.09
CA ALA A 378 0.64 17.04 0.21
C ALA A 378 1.17 16.21 1.39
N GLY A 379 2.48 16.28 1.64
CA GLY A 379 3.09 15.67 2.82
C GLY A 379 2.73 16.37 4.16
N PRO A 380 3.30 15.94 5.30
CA PRO A 380 2.96 16.47 6.62
C PRO A 380 3.10 17.99 6.72
N LEU A 381 2.20 18.62 7.48
CA LEU A 381 2.21 20.07 7.69
C LEU A 381 3.34 20.51 8.62
N ILE A 382 4.11 21.50 8.20
CA ILE A 382 5.09 22.21 9.03
C ILE A 382 4.79 23.71 9.10
N PRO A 383 5.27 24.42 10.15
CA PRO A 383 5.22 25.88 10.18
C PRO A 383 5.84 26.49 8.91
N GLY A 384 5.19 27.51 8.36
CA GLY A 384 5.69 28.33 7.27
C GLY A 384 5.64 29.82 7.63
N ALA A 385 6.14 30.66 6.73
CA ALA A 385 5.91 32.10 6.77
C ALA A 385 4.41 32.40 6.54
N PRO A 386 3.89 33.57 6.98
CA PRO A 386 2.48 33.93 6.79
C PRO A 386 1.99 33.89 5.33
N THR A 387 2.89 34.07 4.36
CA THR A 387 2.60 34.02 2.92
C THR A 387 2.63 32.60 2.34
N ASP A 388 3.17 31.63 3.07
CA ASP A 388 3.17 30.24 2.63
C ASP A 388 1.77 29.64 2.73
N SER A 389 1.53 28.60 1.94
CA SER A 389 0.31 27.79 2.07
C SER A 389 0.59 26.32 1.86
N ALA A 390 -0.26 25.50 2.46
CA ALA A 390 -0.27 24.05 2.38
C ALA A 390 -1.68 23.55 2.08
N VAL A 391 -1.79 22.27 1.72
CA VAL A 391 -3.05 21.56 1.54
C VAL A 391 -3.18 20.49 2.61
N VAL A 392 -4.33 20.45 3.29
CA VAL A 392 -4.71 19.40 4.22
C VAL A 392 -6.20 19.11 4.05
N ASP A 393 -6.57 17.83 3.96
CA ASP A 393 -7.96 17.43 3.69
C ASP A 393 -8.59 18.19 2.52
N PHE A 394 -7.84 18.34 1.42
CA PHE A 394 -8.22 19.08 0.20
C PHE A 394 -8.54 20.56 0.40
N LYS A 395 -8.21 21.12 1.57
CA LYS A 395 -8.37 22.55 1.91
C LYS A 395 -7.03 23.24 2.00
N ARG A 396 -6.95 24.47 1.48
CA ARG A 396 -5.77 25.31 1.59
C ARG A 396 -5.68 25.95 2.98
N VAL A 397 -4.50 25.90 3.59
CA VAL A 397 -4.19 26.52 4.89
C VAL A 397 -2.98 27.43 4.74
N PHE A 398 -3.11 28.68 5.17
CA PHE A 398 -2.03 29.68 5.14
C PHE A 398 -1.12 29.60 6.37
N GLY A 399 0.12 30.09 6.25
CA GLY A 399 1.11 30.05 7.33
C GLY A 399 1.76 28.68 7.54
N LYS A 400 1.59 27.76 6.58
CA LYS A 400 2.03 26.36 6.65
C LYS A 400 2.66 25.93 5.32
N LYS A 401 3.47 24.88 5.36
CA LYS A 401 3.96 24.14 4.16
C LYS A 401 3.66 22.65 4.32
N ASN A 402 3.42 21.96 3.21
CA ASN A 402 3.55 20.51 3.17
C ASN A 402 5.03 20.16 3.03
N LEU A 403 5.50 19.15 3.76
CA LEU A 403 6.82 18.58 3.54
C LEU A 403 6.87 17.87 2.17
N PRO A 404 7.92 18.11 1.36
CA PRO A 404 8.18 17.31 0.17
C PRO A 404 8.78 15.94 0.54
N MET A 405 9.22 15.18 -0.47
CA MET A 405 10.09 14.03 -0.25
C MET A 405 11.35 14.44 0.54
N THR A 406 11.57 13.82 1.71
CA THR A 406 12.71 14.14 2.59
C THR A 406 13.88 13.16 2.47
N GLY A 407 13.72 12.11 1.69
CA GLY A 407 14.73 11.11 1.36
C GLY A 407 14.20 10.15 0.31
N PHE A 408 15.11 9.53 -0.43
CA PHE A 408 14.85 8.43 -1.33
C PHE A 408 15.72 7.24 -0.91
N SER A 409 15.17 6.04 -1.01
CA SER A 409 15.82 4.83 -0.55
C SER A 409 15.63 3.76 -1.60
N TYR A 410 16.68 2.98 -1.83
CA TYR A 410 16.62 1.82 -2.70
C TYR A 410 17.39 0.66 -2.07
N PHE A 411 17.04 -0.54 -2.51
CA PHE A 411 17.84 -1.74 -2.44
C PHE A 411 17.60 -2.49 -3.75
N SER A 412 18.60 -3.19 -4.24
CA SER A 412 18.50 -3.87 -5.54
C SER A 412 19.48 -5.02 -5.62
N ALA A 413 19.14 -6.02 -6.42
CA ALA A 413 20.06 -7.09 -6.78
C ALA A 413 21.37 -6.51 -7.35
N GLY A 414 22.51 -7.08 -6.97
CA GLY A 414 23.83 -6.62 -7.40
C GLY A 414 24.35 -5.36 -6.69
N SER A 415 23.54 -4.69 -5.87
CA SER A 415 23.99 -3.60 -4.98
C SER A 415 24.41 -4.15 -3.61
N PRO A 416 25.14 -3.38 -2.77
CA PRO A 416 25.43 -3.77 -1.39
C PRO A 416 24.21 -3.65 -0.45
N TYR A 417 23.05 -3.22 -0.97
CA TYR A 417 21.83 -2.99 -0.22
C TYR A 417 20.80 -4.07 -0.58
N SER A 418 20.40 -4.84 0.43
CA SER A 418 19.38 -5.89 0.30
C SER A 418 18.13 -5.51 1.07
N ASP A 419 17.05 -6.23 0.81
CA ASP A 419 15.85 -6.21 1.65
C ASP A 419 16.19 -6.30 3.14
N PRO A 420 15.51 -5.51 3.98
CA PRO A 420 15.50 -5.74 5.43
C PRO A 420 14.99 -7.15 5.76
N PRO A 421 15.62 -7.86 6.70
CA PRO A 421 15.19 -9.20 7.07
C PRO A 421 13.90 -9.17 7.90
N PHE A 422 12.89 -9.91 7.46
CA PHE A 422 11.60 -10.00 8.14
C PHE A 422 11.73 -10.59 9.55
N ASN A 423 10.75 -10.28 10.40
CA ASN A 423 10.66 -10.79 11.77
C ASN A 423 11.93 -10.60 12.61
N ASN A 424 12.69 -9.52 12.37
CA ASN A 424 13.89 -9.21 13.12
C ASN A 424 13.92 -7.74 13.54
N TYR A 425 13.75 -7.46 14.83
CA TYR A 425 13.73 -6.07 15.30
C TYR A 425 15.08 -5.34 15.09
N GLU A 426 16.18 -6.01 15.38
CA GLU A 426 17.50 -5.38 15.34
C GLU A 426 17.89 -4.99 13.92
N THR A 427 17.69 -5.87 12.94
CA THR A 427 18.11 -5.64 11.56
C THR A 427 16.96 -5.35 10.60
N GLY A 428 15.77 -5.93 10.77
CA GLY A 428 14.58 -5.62 9.98
C GLY A 428 14.04 -4.22 10.27
N ALA A 429 13.44 -4.05 11.46
CA ALA A 429 12.95 -2.73 11.89
C ALA A 429 14.07 -1.69 11.98
N GLY A 430 15.28 -2.10 12.38
CA GLY A 430 16.45 -1.23 12.40
C GLY A 430 16.83 -0.66 11.04
N ARG A 431 16.83 -1.47 9.97
CA ARG A 431 17.16 -1.00 8.62
C ARG A 431 16.04 -0.18 8.02
N TRP A 432 14.78 -0.54 8.24
CA TRP A 432 13.66 0.31 7.85
C TRP A 432 13.72 1.68 8.51
N TRP A 433 13.97 1.73 9.83
CA TRP A 433 14.11 3.01 10.53
C TRP A 433 15.25 3.89 9.98
N LYS A 434 16.31 3.27 9.44
CA LYS A 434 17.39 3.98 8.75
C LYS A 434 16.95 4.49 7.37
N MET A 435 16.36 3.62 6.56
CA MET A 435 15.86 3.97 5.22
C MET A 435 14.81 5.08 5.25
N LEU A 436 13.85 4.99 6.17
CA LEU A 436 12.83 6.02 6.37
C LEU A 436 13.41 7.41 6.69
N ARG A 437 14.68 7.48 7.11
CA ARG A 437 15.42 8.72 7.41
C ARG A 437 16.44 9.09 6.34
N GLY A 438 16.49 8.34 5.23
CA GLY A 438 17.41 8.55 4.09
C GLY A 438 18.79 7.93 4.28
N PHE A 439 18.93 6.88 5.09
CA PHE A 439 20.19 6.16 5.32
C PHE A 439 20.17 4.76 4.72
N ALA A 440 21.35 4.24 4.39
CA ALA A 440 21.49 2.90 3.82
C ALA A 440 20.99 1.82 4.81
N PRO A 441 20.37 0.73 4.32
CA PRO A 441 19.84 -0.36 5.14
C PRO A 441 20.96 -1.28 5.65
N LEU A 442 21.87 -0.72 6.45
CA LEU A 442 23.04 -1.42 6.97
C LEU A 442 23.02 -1.45 8.50
N GLY A 443 23.58 -2.53 9.05
CA GLY A 443 23.76 -2.69 10.48
C GLY A 443 22.47 -3.01 11.23
N THR A 444 22.49 -2.74 12.54
CA THR A 444 21.35 -2.88 13.46
C THR A 444 20.74 -1.53 13.84
N ILE A 445 19.62 -1.54 14.56
CA ILE A 445 18.92 -0.33 15.02
C ILE A 445 19.76 0.55 15.96
N THR A 446 20.73 -0.04 16.67
CA THR A 446 21.59 0.66 17.63
C THR A 446 22.92 1.12 17.03
N GLU A 447 23.35 0.53 15.92
CA GLU A 447 24.55 0.95 15.21
C GLU A 447 24.38 2.32 14.54
N ALA A 448 25.49 3.02 14.34
CA ALA A 448 25.48 4.33 13.70
C ALA A 448 24.89 4.28 12.27
N ASP A 449 24.20 5.34 11.88
CA ASP A 449 23.64 5.47 10.54
C ASP A 449 24.77 5.61 9.50
N LYS A 450 24.60 4.94 8.35
CA LYS A 450 25.54 5.02 7.22
C LYS A 450 24.81 5.64 6.02
N PRO A 451 25.42 6.59 5.29
CA PRO A 451 24.79 7.16 4.11
C PRO A 451 24.74 6.14 2.97
N TYR A 452 23.85 6.37 2.01
CA TYR A 452 23.94 5.73 0.70
C TYR A 452 25.19 6.25 -0.02
N ASN A 453 26.01 5.35 -0.55
CA ASN A 453 27.29 5.65 -1.20
C ASN A 453 27.61 4.67 -2.35
N TYR A 454 26.56 4.11 -2.96
CA TYR A 454 26.66 3.22 -4.11
C TYR A 454 25.77 3.74 -5.25
N PRO A 455 26.17 3.57 -6.54
CA PRO A 455 27.47 3.07 -6.99
C PRO A 455 28.64 3.96 -6.52
N PRO A 456 29.89 3.49 -6.44
CA PRO A 456 31.00 4.22 -5.80
C PRO A 456 31.27 5.63 -6.36
N ALA A 457 30.79 5.92 -7.57
CA ALA A 457 30.87 7.23 -8.21
C ALA A 457 29.84 8.25 -7.65
N VAL A 458 28.82 7.78 -6.95
CA VAL A 458 27.77 8.62 -6.32
C VAL A 458 28.17 8.93 -4.89
N GLY A 459 28.30 10.22 -4.58
CA GLY A 459 28.66 10.70 -3.25
C GLY A 459 27.57 10.41 -2.20
N PRO A 460 27.91 10.43 -0.90
CA PRO A 460 26.96 10.28 0.19
C PRO A 460 25.73 11.21 0.08
N SER A 461 24.53 10.63 0.02
CA SER A 461 23.28 11.40 -0.11
C SER A 461 22.10 10.72 0.60
N LYS A 462 21.12 11.54 1.01
CA LYS A 462 19.76 11.06 1.40
C LYS A 462 18.84 10.84 0.20
N PHE A 463 19.30 11.28 -0.97
CA PHE A 463 18.67 11.12 -2.27
C PHE A 463 19.69 10.44 -3.18
N PRO A 464 19.99 9.14 -2.96
CA PRO A 464 20.82 8.40 -3.89
C PRO A 464 20.14 8.38 -5.27
N LEU A 465 20.94 8.27 -6.33
CA LEU A 465 20.42 8.20 -7.71
C LEU A 465 19.55 9.43 -8.08
N SER A 466 19.84 10.59 -7.50
CA SER A 466 19.12 11.83 -7.80
C SER A 466 19.63 12.48 -9.08
N GLY A 467 18.71 13.05 -9.88
CA GLY A 467 19.03 13.78 -11.10
C GLY A 467 18.70 12.98 -12.36
N ASP A 468 19.25 13.41 -13.50
CA ASP A 468 18.99 12.75 -14.78
C ASP A 468 19.54 11.31 -14.79
N PRO A 469 18.81 10.35 -15.38
CA PRO A 469 19.31 9.01 -15.61
C PRO A 469 20.67 9.06 -16.31
N VAL A 470 21.72 8.60 -15.63
CA VAL A 470 23.05 8.53 -16.24
C VAL A 470 23.09 7.27 -17.08
N THR A 471 23.11 7.43 -18.40
CA THR A 471 23.30 6.36 -19.40
C THR A 471 24.66 5.70 -19.27
#